data_AF-A0A2S2QEL2-F1
#
_entry.id   AF-A0A2S2QEL2-F1
#
_cell.length_a   1.000
_cell.length_b   1.000
_cell.length_c   1.000
_cell.angle_alpha   90.00
_cell.angle_beta   90.00
_cell.angle_gamma   90.00
#
_symmetry.space_group_name_H-M   'P 1'
#
loop_
_entity.id
_entity.type
_entity.pdbx_description
1 polymer ?
#
loop_
_entity_poly.entity_id
_entity_poly.type
_entity_poly.pdbx_seq_one_letter_code
_entity_poly.pdbx_strand_id
1 'polypeptide(L)'
;LKGKIDETNSTVEIVDKFNNYQIYPRIISIVSKDYFKFFKVNLRRTCPFWSDNSKCAMRYCQVESCQLDDVPIGLKGSHHSLVDEDMSIKYMEGPQQQECEGAMQDELGYINTTISAAAMEDFALWQAHDDIQDMYCTLPDDDGEAEYVDLSLNPERYTGYKGPSANRVWNTIYMENCFR
;
A
#
# COMPACT_ATOMS: atom_id res chain seq x y z
N LEU A 1 -1.73 22.40 -17.53
CA LEU A 1 -2.60 21.43 -18.25
C LEU A 1 -3.94 22.13 -18.49
N LYS A 2 -4.37 22.31 -19.75
CA LYS A 2 -5.73 22.79 -20.09
C LYS A 2 -6.57 21.56 -20.43
N GLY A 3 -7.76 21.43 -19.83
CA GLY A 3 -8.55 20.21 -19.86
C GLY A 3 -9.20 19.86 -21.20
N LYS A 4 -8.82 18.69 -21.72
CA LYS A 4 -9.55 17.77 -22.62
C LYS A 4 -9.04 16.35 -22.27
N ILE A 5 -9.88 15.33 -22.49
CA ILE A 5 -9.67 13.93 -22.05
C ILE A 5 -8.22 13.48 -22.30
N ASP A 6 -7.58 13.04 -21.21
CA ASP A 6 -6.18 12.61 -21.12
C ASP A 6 -6.04 11.22 -21.76
N GLU A 7 -6.15 11.15 -23.08
CA GLU A 7 -5.75 9.96 -23.84
C GLU A 7 -4.29 10.13 -24.24
N THR A 8 -3.40 9.44 -23.51
CA THR A 8 -1.99 9.40 -23.85
C THR A 8 -1.82 8.76 -25.22
N ASN A 9 -1.06 9.37 -26.13
CA ASN A 9 -0.78 8.84 -27.48
C ASN A 9 0.24 7.68 -27.48
N SER A 10 0.27 6.87 -26.42
CA SER A 10 1.25 5.80 -26.21
C SER A 10 0.54 4.46 -26.03
N THR A 11 1.10 3.39 -26.59
CA THR A 11 0.56 2.03 -26.40
C THR A 11 1.12 1.41 -25.11
N VAL A 12 0.32 0.55 -24.50
CA VAL A 12 0.71 -0.21 -23.29
C VAL A 12 2.02 -0.98 -23.54
N GLU A 13 2.21 -1.54 -24.73
CA GLU A 13 3.41 -2.29 -25.10
C GLU A 13 4.69 -1.47 -25.07
N ILE A 14 4.63 -0.19 -25.42
CA ILE A 14 5.79 0.72 -25.38
C ILE A 14 6.16 0.99 -23.93
N VAL A 15 5.18 1.30 -23.09
CA VAL A 15 5.38 1.58 -21.66
C VAL A 15 5.91 0.34 -20.95
N ASP A 16 5.34 -0.83 -21.22
CA ASP A 16 5.74 -2.09 -20.61
C ASP A 16 7.20 -2.45 -20.96
N LYS A 17 7.55 -2.40 -22.25
CA LYS A 17 8.93 -2.68 -22.70
C LYS A 17 9.92 -1.67 -22.12
N PHE A 18 9.58 -0.39 -22.12
CA PHE A 18 10.46 0.64 -21.60
C PHE A 18 10.67 0.50 -20.08
N ASN A 19 9.58 0.33 -19.34
CA ASN A 19 9.61 0.14 -17.89
C ASN A 19 10.41 -1.10 -17.53
N ASN A 20 10.03 -2.28 -18.03
CA ASN A 20 10.57 -3.55 -17.55
C ASN A 20 12.02 -3.80 -17.97
N TYR A 21 12.44 -3.31 -19.15
CA TYR A 21 13.79 -3.58 -19.67
C TYR A 21 14.79 -2.44 -19.49
N GLN A 22 14.36 -1.18 -19.53
CA GLN A 22 15.30 -0.05 -19.49
C GLN A 22 15.38 0.60 -18.11
N ILE A 23 14.24 0.78 -17.44
CA ILE A 23 14.13 1.63 -16.25
C ILE A 23 14.06 0.83 -14.96
N TYR A 24 13.19 -0.19 -14.89
CA TYR A 24 12.91 -0.96 -13.68
C TYR A 24 14.17 -1.51 -12.99
N PRO A 25 15.13 -2.14 -13.69
CA PRO A 25 16.35 -2.63 -13.04
C PRO A 25 17.18 -1.52 -12.39
N ARG A 26 17.19 -0.32 -13.00
CA ARG A 26 17.92 0.85 -12.48
C ARG A 26 17.19 1.47 -11.30
N ILE A 27 15.86 1.57 -11.38
CA ILE A 27 15.03 2.12 -10.29
C ILE A 27 15.13 1.22 -9.06
N ILE A 28 14.99 -0.09 -9.20
CA ILE A 28 15.13 -1.04 -8.07
C ILE A 28 16.52 -0.90 -7.41
N SER A 29 17.58 -0.74 -8.21
CA SER A 29 18.92 -0.49 -7.68
C SER A 29 19.03 0.84 -6.93
N ILE A 30 18.32 1.89 -7.34
CA ILE A 30 18.34 3.21 -6.69
C ILE A 30 17.52 3.22 -5.41
N VAL A 31 16.28 2.69 -5.43
CA VAL A 31 15.37 2.72 -4.27
C VAL A 31 15.87 1.86 -3.10
N SER A 32 16.77 0.91 -3.37
CA SER A 32 17.44 0.11 -2.32
C SER A 32 18.58 0.84 -1.59
N LYS A 33 19.03 2.01 -2.07
CA LYS A 33 20.10 2.78 -1.43
C LYS A 33 19.59 3.54 -0.22
N ASP A 34 20.45 3.78 0.77
CA ASP A 34 20.05 4.38 2.05
C ASP A 34 19.27 5.69 1.91
N TYR A 35 19.68 6.57 0.99
CA TYR A 35 18.97 7.83 0.74
C TYR A 35 17.49 7.64 0.34
N PHE A 36 17.16 6.58 -0.41
CA PHE A 36 15.79 6.31 -0.89
C PHE A 36 15.07 5.24 -0.07
N LYS A 37 15.80 4.44 0.69
CA LYS A 37 15.27 3.33 1.49
C LYS A 37 14.55 3.82 2.74
N PHE A 38 15.01 4.93 3.34
CA PHE A 38 14.42 5.48 4.55
C PHE A 38 13.46 6.62 4.23
N PHE A 39 12.28 6.59 4.86
CA PHE A 39 11.24 7.60 4.67
C PHE A 39 10.84 8.20 6.01
N LYS A 40 10.91 9.54 6.12
CA LYS A 40 10.50 10.29 7.32
C LYS A 40 8.99 10.53 7.28
N VAL A 41 8.26 9.96 8.24
CA VAL A 41 6.79 9.98 8.24
C VAL A 41 6.23 10.06 9.66
N ASN A 42 5.14 10.80 9.84
CA ASN A 42 4.38 10.83 11.09
C ASN A 42 3.18 9.87 11.02
N LEU A 43 3.31 8.70 11.64
CA LEU A 43 2.28 7.66 11.68
C LEU A 43 1.29 7.81 12.85
N ARG A 44 1.49 8.81 13.73
CA ARG A 44 0.66 9.04 14.92
C ARG A 44 -0.33 10.19 14.77
N ARG A 45 -0.39 10.82 13.58
CA ARG A 45 -1.36 11.88 13.30
C ARG A 45 -2.79 11.35 13.45
N THR A 46 -3.58 12.08 14.22
CA THR A 46 -4.99 11.77 14.40
C THR A 46 -5.81 12.23 13.20
N CYS A 47 -6.84 11.47 12.83
CA CYS A 47 -7.72 11.87 11.73
C CYS A 47 -8.60 13.05 12.17
N PRO A 48 -8.57 14.20 11.46
CA PRO A 48 -9.35 15.39 11.86
C PRO A 48 -10.82 15.32 11.44
N PHE A 49 -11.19 14.40 10.54
CA PHE A 49 -12.52 14.37 9.92
C PHE A 49 -13.48 13.37 10.57
N TRP A 50 -12.95 12.26 11.09
CA TRP A 50 -13.76 11.25 11.77
C TRP A 50 -12.91 10.56 12.84
N SER A 51 -13.56 10.07 13.89
CA SER A 51 -12.92 9.14 14.80
C SER A 51 -12.54 7.87 14.03
N ASP A 52 -11.31 7.39 14.23
CA ASP A 52 -10.96 6.08 13.72
C ASP A 52 -11.91 5.09 14.38
N ASN A 53 -12.61 4.34 13.53
CA ASN A 53 -13.58 3.41 14.02
C ASN A 53 -12.89 2.25 14.76
N SER A 54 -11.56 2.07 14.67
CA SER A 54 -10.82 0.89 15.18
C SER A 54 -11.40 -0.45 14.69
N LYS A 55 -12.43 -0.39 13.83
CA LYS A 55 -13.17 -1.51 13.25
C LYS A 55 -12.36 -2.20 12.17
N CYS A 56 -11.25 -1.61 11.73
CA CYS A 56 -10.28 -2.31 10.91
C CYS A 56 -9.43 -3.30 11.71
N ALA A 57 -9.38 -3.17 13.04
CA ALA A 57 -8.94 -4.20 13.96
C ALA A 57 -10.12 -5.09 14.44
N MET A 58 -11.32 -4.96 13.85
CA MET A 58 -12.43 -5.84 14.18
C MET A 58 -12.48 -7.05 13.24
N ARG A 59 -12.46 -8.22 13.89
CA ARG A 59 -12.59 -9.62 13.45
C ARG A 59 -13.38 -9.94 12.17
N TYR A 60 -14.28 -9.05 11.73
CA TYR A 60 -15.21 -9.29 10.60
C TYR A 60 -14.77 -8.64 9.28
N CYS A 61 -13.58 -8.04 9.23
CA CYS A 61 -13.13 -7.23 8.10
C CYS A 61 -12.03 -7.86 7.22
N GLN A 62 -11.74 -9.17 7.32
CA GLN A 62 -10.70 -9.84 6.50
C GLN A 62 -11.29 -10.88 5.52
N VAL A 63 -10.57 -11.16 4.42
CA VAL A 63 -10.78 -12.36 3.57
C VAL A 63 -9.81 -13.43 4.08
N GLU A 64 -10.29 -14.65 4.30
CA GLU A 64 -9.43 -15.78 4.68
C GLU A 64 -8.37 -16.03 3.61
N SER A 65 -7.11 -16.17 4.03
CA SER A 65 -6.05 -16.66 3.15
C SER A 65 -6.27 -18.15 2.92
N CYS A 66 -6.57 -18.52 1.67
CA CYS A 66 -6.70 -19.89 1.23
C CYS A 66 -5.32 -20.47 0.87
N GLN A 67 -5.10 -21.77 1.09
CA GLN A 67 -3.86 -22.42 0.62
C GLN A 67 -3.83 -22.40 -0.90
N LEU A 68 -2.63 -22.50 -1.50
CA LEU A 68 -2.50 -22.62 -2.96
C LEU A 68 -3.31 -23.78 -3.54
N ASP A 69 -3.63 -24.79 -2.73
CA ASP A 69 -4.48 -25.92 -3.12
C ASP A 69 -5.97 -25.57 -3.16
N ASP A 70 -6.40 -24.64 -2.31
CA ASP A 70 -7.77 -24.14 -2.18
C ASP A 70 -8.14 -23.06 -3.20
N VAL A 71 -7.14 -22.47 -3.87
CA VAL A 71 -7.34 -21.53 -4.97
C VAL A 71 -7.92 -22.31 -6.16
N PRO A 72 -9.06 -21.93 -6.75
CA PRO A 72 -9.59 -22.59 -7.95
C PRO A 72 -8.54 -22.63 -9.06
N ILE A 73 -8.50 -23.72 -9.82
CA ILE A 73 -7.44 -23.98 -10.83
C ILE A 73 -7.29 -22.81 -11.82
N GLY A 74 -8.37 -22.13 -12.18
CA GLY A 74 -8.35 -20.94 -13.05
C GLY A 74 -7.75 -19.65 -12.45
N LEU A 75 -7.50 -19.60 -11.14
CA LEU A 75 -6.86 -18.49 -10.43
C LEU A 75 -5.44 -18.85 -9.96
N LYS A 76 -5.02 -20.12 -10.07
CA LYS A 76 -3.62 -20.52 -9.89
C LYS A 76 -2.85 -20.01 -11.11
N GLY A 77 -1.89 -19.11 -10.90
CA GLY A 77 -1.18 -18.37 -11.97
C GLY A 77 -0.27 -19.21 -12.86
N SER A 78 -0.75 -20.31 -13.43
CA SER A 78 -0.04 -21.14 -14.39
C SER A 78 -0.95 -21.45 -15.58
N HIS A 79 -0.45 -21.11 -16.77
CA HIS A 79 -1.10 -21.26 -18.06
C HIS A 79 -1.68 -22.67 -18.33
N HIS A 80 -2.77 -22.69 -19.12
CA HIS A 80 -3.50 -23.80 -19.77
C HIS A 80 -4.69 -24.39 -19.00
N SER A 81 -5.90 -24.54 -19.54
CA SER A 81 -6.46 -24.40 -20.90
C SER A 81 -7.97 -24.15 -20.80
N LEU A 82 -8.54 -23.53 -21.83
CA LEU A 82 -9.98 -23.37 -22.06
C LEU A 82 -10.71 -24.72 -21.89
N VAL A 83 -11.42 -24.88 -20.78
CA VAL A 83 -12.49 -25.87 -20.63
C VAL A 83 -13.69 -25.10 -20.08
N ASP A 84 -14.79 -25.12 -20.83
CA ASP A 84 -16.07 -24.53 -20.45
C ASP A 84 -16.53 -25.18 -19.13
N GLU A 85 -16.28 -24.51 -18.00
CA GLU A 85 -16.86 -24.90 -16.72
C GLU A 85 -18.18 -24.15 -16.50
N ASP A 86 -19.23 -24.93 -16.23
CA ASP A 86 -20.58 -24.47 -16.02
C ASP A 86 -20.67 -23.54 -14.78
N MET A 87 -20.97 -22.27 -15.05
CA MET A 87 -21.06 -21.17 -14.08
C MET A 87 -22.22 -21.32 -13.07
N SER A 88 -23.07 -22.35 -13.22
CA SER A 88 -24.24 -22.59 -12.38
C SER A 88 -23.90 -23.05 -10.95
N ILE A 89 -22.71 -23.60 -10.71
CA ILE A 89 -22.31 -24.17 -9.41
C ILE A 89 -22.13 -23.08 -8.33
N LYS A 90 -21.88 -21.81 -8.70
CA LYS A 90 -21.70 -20.70 -7.76
C LYS A 90 -22.94 -20.34 -6.94
N TYR A 91 -24.14 -20.82 -7.32
CA TYR A 91 -25.41 -20.40 -6.70
C TYR A 91 -26.11 -21.50 -5.90
N MET A 92 -25.44 -22.62 -5.57
CA MET A 92 -26.04 -23.62 -4.69
C MET A 92 -25.84 -23.27 -3.21
N GLU A 93 -26.95 -23.10 -2.49
CA GLU A 93 -27.00 -22.82 -1.05
C GLU A 93 -26.55 -24.05 -0.23
N GLY A 94 -25.28 -24.07 0.17
CA GLY A 94 -24.74 -24.97 1.19
C GLY A 94 -24.73 -24.30 2.58
N PRO A 95 -24.75 -25.06 3.68
CA PRO A 95 -24.91 -24.53 5.04
C PRO A 95 -23.64 -23.80 5.48
N GLN A 96 -23.64 -22.48 5.38
CA GLN A 96 -22.53 -21.62 5.80
C GLN A 96 -22.79 -21.06 7.19
N GLN A 97 -22.64 -21.90 8.22
CA GLN A 97 -22.64 -21.49 9.62
C GLN A 97 -21.67 -22.36 10.42
N GLN A 98 -20.39 -22.00 10.34
CA GLN A 98 -19.44 -22.40 11.38
C GLN A 98 -18.57 -21.18 11.68
N GLU A 99 -18.73 -20.65 12.88
CA GLU A 99 -18.01 -19.47 13.39
C GLU A 99 -16.52 -19.76 13.47
N CYS A 100 -15.70 -19.05 12.69
CA CYS A 100 -14.25 -19.14 12.75
C CYS A 100 -13.73 -18.46 14.03
N GLU A 101 -13.18 -19.25 14.94
CA GLU A 101 -12.45 -18.81 16.14
C GLU A 101 -11.16 -18.07 15.75
N GLY A 102 -10.92 -16.94 16.43
CA GLY A 102 -9.93 -15.95 16.03
C GLY A 102 -8.58 -16.09 16.73
N ALA A 103 -7.51 -15.75 16.00
CA ALA A 103 -6.25 -15.18 16.51
C ALA A 103 -5.18 -15.14 15.40
N MET A 104 -5.24 -14.24 14.38
CA MET A 104 -4.08 -13.99 13.48
C MET A 104 -4.25 -12.84 12.46
N GLN A 105 -4.74 -11.66 12.86
CA GLN A 105 -5.00 -10.56 11.88
C GLN A 105 -4.42 -9.18 12.25
N ASP A 106 -3.97 -8.96 13.48
CA ASP A 106 -3.28 -7.70 13.86
C ASP A 106 -1.87 -7.57 13.24
N GLU A 107 -1.32 -8.64 12.65
CA GLU A 107 0.04 -8.65 12.10
C GLU A 107 0.15 -8.12 10.66
N LEU A 108 -0.93 -8.07 9.88
CA LEU A 108 -0.82 -7.77 8.43
C LEU A 108 -0.65 -6.28 8.12
N GLY A 109 -1.16 -5.39 8.99
CA GLY A 109 -1.00 -3.94 8.89
C GLY A 109 0.11 -3.37 9.78
N TYR A 110 0.85 -4.24 10.48
CA TYR A 110 1.93 -3.81 11.37
C TYR A 110 3.09 -3.21 10.57
N ILE A 111 3.55 -2.03 11.00
CA ILE A 111 4.73 -1.35 10.45
C ILE A 111 5.91 -1.67 11.34
N ASN A 112 6.94 -2.28 10.76
CA ASN A 112 8.20 -2.53 11.44
C ASN A 112 9.02 -1.24 11.50
N THR A 113 9.13 -0.68 12.70
CA THR A 113 9.88 0.58 12.98
C THR A 113 11.31 0.32 13.44
N THR A 114 11.83 -0.90 13.26
CA THR A 114 13.21 -1.23 13.66
C THR A 114 14.22 -0.48 12.79
N ILE A 115 15.06 0.32 13.42
CA ILE A 115 16.16 1.05 12.77
C ILE A 115 17.48 0.67 13.46
N SER A 116 18.53 0.48 12.66
CA SER A 116 19.88 0.18 13.18
C SER A 116 20.53 1.41 13.83
N ALA A 117 21.39 1.19 14.83
CA ALA A 117 22.12 2.29 15.49
C ALA A 117 22.95 3.13 14.51
N ALA A 118 23.60 2.50 13.53
CA ALA A 118 24.36 3.21 12.49
C ALA A 118 23.46 4.13 11.65
N ALA A 119 22.28 3.65 11.24
CA ALA A 119 21.33 4.48 10.50
C ALA A 119 20.82 5.67 11.33
N MET A 120 20.64 5.51 12.65
CA MET A 120 20.28 6.63 13.52
C MET A 120 21.36 7.72 13.57
N GLU A 121 22.64 7.33 13.57
CA GLU A 121 23.77 8.27 13.48
C GLU A 121 23.78 9.01 12.14
N ASP A 122 23.54 8.29 11.04
CA ASP A 122 23.44 8.89 9.70
C ASP A 122 22.31 9.92 9.61
N PHE A 123 21.15 9.65 10.22
CA PHE A 123 20.03 10.59 10.23
C PHE A 123 20.37 11.91 10.95
N ALA A 124 21.16 11.85 12.03
CA ALA A 124 21.63 13.05 12.70
C ALA A 124 22.55 13.88 11.80
N LEU A 125 23.39 13.22 11.00
CA LEU A 125 24.24 13.89 10.00
C LEU A 125 23.42 14.50 8.86
N TRP A 126 22.38 13.81 8.38
CA TRP A 126 21.49 14.30 7.33
C TRP A 126 20.72 15.54 7.81
N GLN A 127 20.13 15.46 9.01
CA GLN A 127 19.44 16.60 9.63
C GLN A 127 20.38 17.80 9.79
N ALA A 128 21.60 17.58 10.32
CA ALA A 128 22.57 18.66 10.47
C ALA A 128 22.99 19.30 9.14
N HIS A 129 23.11 18.50 8.07
CA HIS A 129 23.40 19.00 6.73
C HIS A 129 22.23 19.81 6.14
N ASP A 130 21.01 19.31 6.30
CA ASP A 130 19.80 19.94 5.75
C ASP A 130 19.44 21.22 6.50
N ASP A 131 19.68 21.29 7.83
CA ASP A 131 19.48 22.50 8.66
C ASP A 131 20.42 23.65 8.27
N ILE A 132 21.56 23.37 7.62
CA ILE A 132 22.50 24.38 7.13
C ILE A 132 22.02 24.99 5.80
N GLN A 133 21.19 24.27 5.05
CA GLN A 133 20.65 24.77 3.78
C GLN A 133 19.41 25.62 4.05
N ASP A 134 19.25 26.72 3.30
CA ASP A 134 18.04 27.55 3.35
C ASP A 134 16.83 26.77 2.79
N MET A 135 16.19 25.96 3.65
CA MET A 135 15.00 25.23 3.30
C MET A 135 13.80 26.19 3.29
N TYR A 136 13.52 26.75 2.11
CA TYR A 136 12.38 27.67 1.88
C TYR A 136 10.99 27.07 2.14
N CYS A 137 10.90 25.75 2.34
CA CYS A 137 9.66 25.03 2.59
C CYS A 137 9.61 24.54 4.03
N THR A 138 9.15 25.36 4.96
CA THR A 138 8.55 24.82 6.18
C THR A 138 7.29 24.08 5.76
N LEU A 139 7.28 22.76 5.87
CA LEU A 139 6.03 22.01 5.78
C LEU A 139 5.09 22.61 6.85
N PRO A 140 3.86 23.03 6.48
CA PRO A 140 2.97 23.75 7.39
C PRO A 140 2.51 22.92 8.60
N ASP A 141 2.83 21.64 8.62
CA ASP A 141 2.54 20.76 9.73
C ASP A 141 3.85 20.43 10.45
N ASP A 142 3.93 20.86 11.70
CA ASP A 142 4.94 20.45 12.67
C ASP A 142 4.92 18.91 12.79
N ASP A 143 5.83 18.28 12.05
CA ASP A 143 6.11 16.86 12.07
C ASP A 143 6.93 16.47 13.32
N GLY A 144 6.62 17.06 14.48
CA GLY A 144 7.35 16.86 15.74
C GLY A 144 7.42 15.39 16.20
N GLU A 145 6.56 14.53 15.66
CA GLU A 145 6.57 13.07 15.88
C GLU A 145 6.91 12.25 14.61
N ALA A 146 7.49 12.86 13.58
CA ALA A 146 7.90 12.11 12.40
C ALA A 146 9.15 11.27 12.69
N GLU A 147 9.04 9.97 12.40
CA GLU A 147 10.08 8.98 12.61
C GLU A 147 10.53 8.44 11.24
N TYR A 148 11.79 7.99 11.13
CA TYR A 148 12.27 7.31 9.93
C TYR A 148 11.82 5.85 9.92
N VAL A 149 11.30 5.41 8.77
CA VAL A 149 10.90 4.01 8.53
C VAL A 149 11.73 3.43 7.39
N ASP A 150 12.19 2.19 7.55
CA ASP A 150 12.86 1.43 6.50
C ASP A 150 11.82 0.79 5.55
N LEU A 151 11.77 1.25 4.30
CA LEU A 151 10.84 0.75 3.28
C LEU A 151 11.16 -0.68 2.83
N SER A 152 12.39 -1.16 3.01
CA SER A 152 12.76 -2.53 2.67
C SER A 152 12.18 -3.56 3.65
N LEU A 153 11.96 -3.15 4.90
CA LEU A 153 11.28 -3.95 5.93
C LEU A 153 9.75 -3.87 5.82
N ASN A 154 9.25 -2.85 5.12
CA ASN A 154 7.82 -2.54 5.01
C ASN A 154 7.37 -2.45 3.54
N PRO A 155 7.50 -3.54 2.76
CA PRO A 155 7.04 -3.54 1.37
C PRO A 155 5.51 -3.41 1.30
N GLU A 156 5.01 -2.64 0.34
CA GLU A 156 3.58 -2.59 0.04
C GLU A 156 3.12 -4.00 -0.37
N ARG A 157 2.11 -4.50 0.35
CA ARG A 157 1.54 -5.83 0.14
C ARG A 157 0.09 -5.86 0.61
N TYR A 158 -0.56 -7.00 0.42
CA TYR A 158 -1.91 -7.22 0.95
C TYR A 158 -1.93 -7.12 2.48
N THR A 159 -2.62 -6.09 3.00
CA THR A 159 -2.78 -5.85 4.44
C THR A 159 -4.17 -6.24 4.97
N GLY A 160 -5.07 -6.68 4.10
CA GLY A 160 -6.47 -6.95 4.47
C GLY A 160 -7.34 -5.70 4.63
N TYR A 161 -6.80 -4.48 4.43
CA TYR A 161 -7.57 -3.24 4.53
C TYR A 161 -8.69 -3.16 3.47
N LYS A 162 -9.96 -3.26 3.90
CA LYS A 162 -11.14 -3.25 3.02
C LYS A 162 -12.40 -2.70 3.71
N GLY A 163 -13.52 -2.71 2.98
CA GLY A 163 -14.85 -2.42 3.53
C GLY A 163 -15.17 -0.93 3.66
N PRO A 164 -16.19 -0.56 4.46
CA PRO A 164 -16.68 0.82 4.55
C PRO A 164 -15.61 1.84 4.96
N SER A 165 -14.61 1.42 5.76
CA SER A 165 -13.50 2.29 6.15
C SER A 165 -12.64 2.68 4.94
N ALA A 166 -12.16 1.69 4.18
CA ALA A 166 -11.37 1.91 2.97
C ALA A 166 -12.18 2.67 1.90
N ASN A 167 -13.44 2.30 1.69
CA ASN A 167 -14.32 2.97 0.73
C ASN A 167 -14.53 4.45 1.08
N ARG A 168 -14.68 4.78 2.37
CA ARG A 168 -14.82 6.17 2.82
C ARG A 168 -13.58 6.99 2.49
N VAL A 169 -12.38 6.45 2.78
CA VAL A 169 -11.12 7.13 2.45
C VAL A 169 -11.02 7.41 0.96
N TRP A 170 -11.22 6.40 0.11
CA TRP A 170 -11.18 6.56 -1.34
C TRP A 170 -12.22 7.57 -1.85
N ASN A 171 -13.46 7.48 -1.36
CA ASN A 171 -14.52 8.40 -1.76
C ASN A 171 -14.17 9.85 -1.41
N THR A 172 -13.64 10.10 -0.21
CA THR A 172 -13.19 11.44 0.19
C THR A 172 -12.07 11.93 -0.73
N ILE A 173 -11.05 11.11 -1.04
CA ILE A 173 -9.96 11.49 -1.96
C ILE A 173 -10.51 11.91 -3.33
N TYR A 174 -11.45 11.15 -3.90
CA TYR A 174 -12.03 11.49 -5.21
C TYR A 174 -12.96 12.71 -5.16
N MET A 175 -13.62 12.97 -4.03
CA MET A 175 -14.48 14.15 -3.84
C MET A 175 -13.69 15.45 -3.71
N GLU A 176 -12.40 15.40 -3.37
CA GLU A 176 -11.51 16.58 -3.38
C GLU A 176 -11.18 17.10 -4.80
N ASN A 177 -11.63 16.40 -5.86
CA ASN A 177 -11.43 16.80 -7.25
C ASN A 177 -12.32 17.99 -7.67
N CYS A 178 -12.21 19.11 -6.95
CA CYS A 178 -13.02 20.31 -7.09
C CYS A 178 -12.16 21.49 -7.56
N PHE A 179 -12.05 21.68 -8.88
CA PHE A 179 -11.36 22.84 -9.48
C PHE A 179 -12.32 24.03 -9.66
N ARG A 180 -11.81 25.26 -9.47
CA ARG A 180 -12.52 26.52 -9.78
C ARG A 180 -12.32 26.96 -11.21
#